data_AF-A0A699RTP0-F1
#
_entry.id   AF-A0A699RTP0-F1
#
_cell.length_a   1.000
_cell.length_b   1.000
_cell.length_c   1.000
_cell.angle_alpha   90.00
_cell.angle_beta   90.00
_cell.angle_gamma   90.00
#
_symmetry.space_group_name_H-M   'P 1'
#
loop_
_entity.id
_entity.type
_entity.pdbx_description
1 polymer ?
#
loop_
_entity_poly.entity_id
_entity_poly.type
_entity_poly.pdbx_seq_one_letter_code
_entity_poly.pdbx_strand_id
1 'polypeptide(L)'
;FKSYFGGAFDEDAIRNNFVLIYELLDEIMDFGYPQNLSPEILKLYITQEGVRSPFSSKPTDKPVPNATLQVTGAVGWRREGLHYKKNEVFLDIVESVNLLMSSKGSVLRCDVTGKVLMKCFLSGMPDLKLGLNDKIGLEKESEIKSRPTK
;
A
#
# COMPACT_ATOMS: atom_id res chain seq x y z
N PHE A 1 0.78 -13.07 -2.44
CA PHE A 1 1.92 -13.93 -2.85
C PHE A 1 3.27 -13.23 -2.97
N LYS A 2 3.52 -12.28 -3.90
CA LYS A 2 4.87 -11.65 -4.03
C LYS A 2 5.44 -11.05 -2.74
N SER A 3 4.59 -10.45 -1.89
CA SER A 3 4.97 -9.92 -0.56
C SER A 3 5.35 -11.00 0.47
N TYR A 4 4.92 -12.25 0.27
CA TYR A 4 5.27 -13.40 1.11
C TYR A 4 6.52 -14.12 0.59
N PHE A 5 6.70 -14.20 -0.73
CA PHE A 5 7.78 -14.96 -1.39
C PHE A 5 9.01 -14.13 -1.80
N GLY A 6 9.11 -12.87 -1.37
CA GLY A 6 10.29 -12.04 -1.67
C GLY A 6 10.37 -11.55 -3.12
N GLY A 7 9.24 -11.43 -3.81
CA GLY A 7 9.12 -10.78 -5.13
C GLY A 7 8.93 -11.73 -6.30
N ALA A 8 9.57 -12.91 -6.28
CA ALA A 8 9.34 -13.97 -7.27
C ALA A 8 8.13 -14.82 -6.86
N PHE A 9 7.34 -15.26 -7.83
CA PHE A 9 6.25 -16.22 -7.65
C PHE A 9 6.23 -17.11 -8.89
N ASP A 10 7.02 -18.17 -8.82
CA ASP A 10 7.22 -19.18 -9.86
C ASP A 10 6.72 -20.56 -9.37
N GLU A 11 6.84 -21.57 -10.23
CA GLU A 11 6.40 -22.93 -9.94
C GLU A 11 7.09 -23.51 -8.69
N ASP A 12 8.39 -23.26 -8.53
CA ASP A 12 9.16 -23.72 -7.39
C ASP A 12 8.68 -23.06 -6.08
N ALA A 13 8.37 -21.76 -6.11
CA ALA A 13 7.78 -21.07 -4.96
C ALA A 13 6.43 -21.67 -4.56
N ILE A 14 5.62 -22.11 -5.53
CA ILE A 14 4.33 -22.77 -5.25
C ILE A 14 4.54 -24.13 -4.61
N ARG A 15 5.38 -24.98 -5.22
CA ARG A 15 5.64 -26.34 -4.73
C ARG A 15 6.27 -26.32 -3.34
N ASN A 16 7.21 -25.41 -3.09
CA ASN A 16 7.93 -25.33 -1.81
C ASN A 16 7.11 -24.69 -0.68
N ASN A 17 6.02 -23.97 -1.00
CA ASN A 17 5.22 -23.25 -0.02
C ASN A 17 3.72 -23.56 -0.13
N PHE A 18 3.36 -24.76 -0.61
CA PHE A 18 1.96 -25.11 -0.87
C PHE A 18 1.07 -24.98 0.38
N VAL A 19 1.58 -25.32 1.56
CA VAL A 19 0.87 -25.17 2.85
C VAL A 19 0.50 -23.71 3.10
N LEU A 20 1.46 -22.79 2.97
CA LEU A 20 1.24 -21.35 3.11
C LEU A 20 0.23 -20.82 2.07
N ILE A 21 0.25 -21.36 0.86
CA ILE A 21 -0.71 -20.96 -0.18
C ILE A 21 -2.13 -21.41 0.20
N TYR A 22 -2.32 -22.62 0.73
CA TYR A 22 -3.64 -23.07 1.17
C TYR A 22 -4.18 -22.22 2.32
N GLU A 23 -3.36 -21.93 3.33
CA GLU A 23 -3.75 -21.02 4.42
C GLU A 23 -4.09 -19.62 3.91
N LEU A 24 -3.29 -19.09 2.97
CA LEU A 24 -3.58 -17.79 2.35
C LEU A 24 -4.90 -17.80 1.59
N LEU A 25 -5.22 -18.86 0.85
CA LEU A 25 -6.46 -18.94 0.08
C LEU A 25 -7.70 -19.02 0.97
N ASP A 26 -7.62 -19.78 2.07
CA ASP A 26 -8.70 -19.93 3.05
C ASP A 26 -8.98 -18.60 3.78
N GLU A 27 -7.94 -17.86 4.16
CA GLU A 27 -8.10 -16.58 4.86
C GLU A 27 -8.52 -15.40 3.95
N ILE A 28 -8.12 -15.40 2.68
CA ILE A 28 -8.48 -14.29 1.77
C ILE A 28 -9.90 -14.40 1.22
N MET A 29 -10.48 -15.60 1.19
CA MET A 29 -11.74 -15.87 0.52
C MET A 29 -12.56 -16.93 1.27
N ASP A 30 -13.74 -16.52 1.74
CA ASP A 30 -14.71 -17.43 2.34
C ASP A 30 -15.92 -17.54 1.40
N PHE A 31 -16.26 -18.78 1.01
CA PHE A 31 -17.40 -19.09 0.12
C PHE A 31 -17.45 -18.24 -1.18
N GLY A 32 -16.28 -17.94 -1.76
CA GLY A 32 -16.17 -17.12 -2.98
C GLY A 32 -16.22 -15.59 -2.74
N TYR A 33 -16.41 -15.16 -1.49
CA TYR A 33 -16.40 -13.76 -1.10
C TYR A 33 -15.03 -13.36 -0.55
N PRO A 34 -14.33 -12.40 -1.19
CA PRO A 34 -13.08 -11.88 -0.65
C PRO A 34 -13.29 -11.22 0.71
N GLN A 35 -12.46 -11.58 1.69
CA GLN A 35 -12.52 -11.04 3.04
C GLN A 35 -11.46 -9.93 3.21
N ASN A 36 -10.21 -10.30 3.42
CA ASN A 36 -9.11 -9.37 3.62
C ASN A 36 -7.95 -9.70 2.69
N LEU A 37 -7.54 -8.72 1.89
CA LEU A 37 -6.46 -8.87 0.90
C LEU A 37 -5.17 -8.15 1.30
N SER A 38 -5.12 -7.53 2.49
CA SER A 38 -3.95 -6.79 2.95
C SER A 38 -2.86 -7.76 3.43
N PRO A 39 -1.69 -7.82 2.77
CA PRO A 39 -0.62 -8.74 3.16
C PRO A 39 -0.07 -8.46 4.56
N GLU A 40 -0.12 -7.20 5.02
CA GLU A 40 0.38 -6.83 6.35
C GLU A 40 -0.51 -7.35 7.47
N ILE A 41 -1.82 -7.43 7.22
CA ILE A 41 -2.79 -7.95 8.18
C ILE A 41 -2.77 -9.48 8.15
N LEU A 42 -2.77 -10.08 6.96
CA LEU A 42 -2.73 -11.52 6.79
C LEU A 42 -1.49 -12.14 7.47
N LYS A 43 -0.35 -11.43 7.48
CA LYS A 43 0.88 -11.86 8.16
C LYS A 43 0.75 -11.97 9.69
N LEU A 44 -0.32 -11.43 10.28
CA LEU A 44 -0.60 -11.56 11.72
C LEU A 44 -1.32 -12.87 12.06
N TYR A 45 -2.12 -13.38 11.12
CA TYR A 45 -2.92 -14.61 11.27
C TYR A 45 -2.16 -15.83 10.76
N ILE A 46 -1.41 -15.65 9.67
CA ILE A 46 -0.69 -16.71 8.98
C ILE A 46 0.74 -16.71 9.50
N THR A 47 1.00 -17.63 10.43
CA THR A 47 2.30 -17.75 11.13
C THR A 47 3.35 -18.54 10.35
N GLN A 48 2.96 -19.20 9.25
CA GLN A 48 3.89 -19.88 8.37
C GLN A 48 4.80 -18.85 7.68
N GLU A 49 6.02 -18.71 8.16
CA GLU A 49 7.06 -18.03 7.41
C GLU A 49 7.43 -18.91 6.22
N GLY A 50 6.88 -18.60 5.03
CA GLY A 50 7.34 -19.23 3.78
C GLY A 50 8.86 -19.19 3.70
N VAL A 51 9.49 -20.17 3.05
CA VAL A 51 10.95 -20.37 3.06
C VAL A 51 11.64 -19.08 2.60
N ARG A 52 12.05 -18.23 3.56
CA ARG A 52 12.74 -16.98 3.29
C ARG A 52 14.19 -17.32 3.00
N SER A 53 14.77 -16.71 1.97
CA SER A 53 16.22 -16.75 1.77
C SER A 53 16.94 -16.34 3.07
N PRO A 54 18.09 -16.95 3.41
CA PRO A 54 18.76 -16.79 4.71
C PRO A 54 19.26 -15.37 5.05
N PHE A 55 18.93 -14.37 4.23
CA PHE A 55 19.33 -12.97 4.37
C PHE A 55 18.25 -12.05 4.97
N SER A 56 17.08 -12.57 5.37
CA SER A 56 16.02 -11.77 6.02
C SER A 56 16.08 -11.93 7.54
N SER A 57 16.14 -10.78 8.23
CA SER A 57 16.39 -10.62 9.66
C SER A 57 15.47 -11.40 10.61
N LYS A 58 16.07 -11.85 11.72
CA LYS A 58 15.55 -12.63 12.86
C LYS A 58 14.11 -12.29 13.32
N PRO A 59 13.35 -13.30 13.77
CA PRO A 59 12.03 -13.11 14.36
C PRO A 59 12.15 -12.47 15.75
N THR A 60 11.38 -11.42 16.00
CA THR A 60 11.16 -10.90 17.35
C THR A 60 9.91 -11.56 17.93
N ASP A 61 10.10 -12.39 18.95
CA ASP A 61 9.04 -12.89 19.83
C ASP A 61 8.30 -11.71 20.46
N LYS A 62 7.18 -11.30 19.88
CA LYS A 62 6.20 -10.44 20.54
C LYS A 62 4.84 -11.10 20.41
N PRO A 63 4.08 -11.23 21.52
CA PRO A 63 2.74 -11.81 21.50
C PRO A 63 1.87 -11.03 20.53
N VAL A 64 1.16 -11.76 19.67
CA VAL A 64 0.29 -11.24 18.61
C VAL A 64 -0.81 -10.40 19.27
N PRO A 65 -0.84 -9.06 19.10
CA PRO A 65 -1.91 -8.26 19.71
C PRO A 65 -3.20 -8.45 18.91
N ASN A 66 -4.26 -8.88 19.62
CA ASN A 66 -5.69 -8.94 19.22
C ASN A 66 -5.99 -8.61 17.75
N ALA A 67 -5.75 -9.59 16.88
CA ALA A 67 -5.94 -9.44 15.45
C ALA A 67 -7.41 -9.09 15.09
N THR A 68 -8.37 -9.52 15.91
CA THR A 68 -9.82 -9.24 15.78
C THR A 68 -10.19 -7.75 15.72
N LEU A 69 -9.43 -6.85 16.37
CA LEU A 69 -9.72 -5.41 16.34
C LEU A 69 -9.26 -4.75 15.03
N GLN A 70 -8.22 -5.27 14.37
CA GLN A 70 -7.70 -4.72 13.11
C GLN A 70 -8.55 -5.10 11.89
N VAL A 71 -9.39 -6.13 12.01
CA VAL A 71 -10.30 -6.58 10.94
C VAL A 71 -11.69 -5.94 11.06
N THR A 72 -12.12 -5.57 12.26
CA THR A 72 -13.44 -4.95 12.52
C THR A 72 -13.40 -3.42 12.67
N GLY A 73 -12.20 -2.84 12.83
CA GLY A 73 -12.01 -1.40 12.92
C GLY A 73 -12.15 -0.68 11.56
N ALA A 74 -12.46 0.63 11.60
CA ALA A 74 -12.62 1.47 10.40
C ALA A 74 -11.33 1.63 9.57
N VAL A 75 -10.16 1.27 10.12
CA VAL A 75 -8.85 1.40 9.48
C VAL A 75 -8.13 0.05 9.46
N GLY A 76 -8.29 -0.70 8.37
CA GLY A 76 -7.61 -1.99 8.20
C GLY A 76 -6.14 -1.88 7.76
N TRP A 77 -5.77 -0.82 7.05
CA TRP A 77 -4.48 -0.75 6.36
C TRP A 77 -3.29 -0.32 7.24
N ARG A 78 -3.50 0.02 8.51
CA ARG A 78 -2.44 0.49 9.43
C ARG A 78 -2.60 -0.09 10.82
N ARG A 79 -1.50 -0.60 11.36
CA ARG A 79 -1.44 -1.17 12.72
C ARG A 79 -1.33 -0.07 13.78
N GLU A 80 -2.07 -0.23 14.86
CA GLU A 80 -1.93 0.57 16.07
C GLU A 80 -0.59 0.28 16.77
N GLY A 81 -0.13 1.22 17.60
CA GLY A 81 1.07 1.04 18.43
C GLY A 81 2.41 1.06 17.67
N LEU A 82 2.43 1.43 16.38
CA LEU A 82 3.67 1.68 15.65
C LEU A 82 4.48 2.79 16.34
N HIS A 83 5.77 2.56 16.58
CA HIS A 83 6.67 3.54 17.17
C HIS A 83 7.99 3.59 16.41
N TYR A 84 8.38 4.78 15.99
CA TYR A 84 9.64 5.06 15.29
C TYR A 84 10.46 6.06 16.09
N LYS A 85 11.79 5.87 16.13
CA LYS A 85 12.71 6.78 16.83
C LYS A 85 12.65 8.21 16.27
N LYS A 86 12.43 8.32 14.96
CA LYS A 86 12.27 9.57 14.23
C LYS A 86 11.07 9.43 13.31
N ASN A 87 10.17 10.40 13.36
CA ASN A 87 9.00 10.42 12.51
C ASN A 87 9.39 11.08 11.18
N GLU A 88 9.41 10.32 10.09
CA GLU A 88 9.82 10.79 8.77
C GLU A 88 8.88 10.26 7.69
N VAL A 89 8.71 11.04 6.64
CA VAL A 89 7.91 10.70 5.47
C VAL A 89 8.72 11.02 4.23
N PHE A 90 8.89 10.04 3.35
CA PHE A 90 9.51 10.21 2.04
C PHE A 90 8.42 10.14 0.97
N LEU A 91 8.46 11.08 0.03
CA LEU A 91 7.49 11.23 -1.05
C LEU A 91 8.25 11.30 -2.37
N ASP A 92 7.99 10.35 -3.25
CA ASP A 92 8.51 10.33 -4.61
C ASP A 92 7.35 10.56 -5.59
N ILE A 93 7.44 11.63 -6.39
CA ILE A 93 6.49 11.92 -7.47
C ILE A 93 7.10 11.36 -8.75
N VAL A 94 6.49 10.33 -9.29
CA VAL A 94 6.96 9.65 -10.50
C VAL A 94 6.01 9.93 -11.64
N GLU A 95 6.50 10.58 -12.68
CA GLU A 95 5.75 10.90 -13.88
C GLU A 95 6.28 10.10 -15.07
N SER A 96 5.36 9.46 -15.80
CA SER A 96 5.65 8.74 -17.03
C SER A 96 5.02 9.48 -18.19
N VAL A 97 5.86 9.98 -19.11
CA VAL A 97 5.41 10.66 -20.32
C VAL A 97 5.21 9.62 -21.43
N ASN A 98 3.97 9.48 -21.88
CA ASN A 98 3.60 8.62 -22.99
C ASN A 98 3.48 9.48 -24.25
N LEU A 99 4.37 9.24 -25.23
CA LEU A 99 4.38 9.96 -26.50
C LEU A 99 4.27 8.99 -27.69
N LEU A 100 3.30 9.24 -28.57
CA LEU A 100 3.18 8.60 -29.87
C LEU A 100 3.32 9.66 -30.95
N MET A 101 4.30 9.50 -31.84
CA MET A 101 4.58 10.43 -32.93
C MET A 101 4.56 9.70 -34.27
N SER A 102 3.97 10.33 -35.28
CA SER A 102 4.02 9.90 -36.67
C SER A 102 5.44 10.02 -37.22
N SER A 103 5.78 9.24 -38.24
CA SER A 103 7.07 9.33 -38.96
C SER A 103 7.31 10.70 -39.61
N LYS A 104 6.24 11.48 -39.85
CA LYS A 104 6.32 12.87 -40.33
C LYS A 104 6.56 13.91 -39.22
N GLY A 105 6.68 13.49 -37.95
CA GLY A 105 6.89 14.38 -36.81
C GLY A 105 5.62 14.93 -36.15
N SER A 106 4.42 14.51 -36.59
CA SER A 106 3.16 14.91 -35.94
C SER A 106 2.93 14.10 -34.67
N VAL A 107 2.64 14.77 -33.56
CA VAL A 107 2.22 14.11 -32.31
C VAL A 107 0.82 13.53 -32.49
N LEU A 108 0.66 12.24 -32.23
CA LEU A 108 -0.61 11.52 -32.30
C LEU A 108 -1.21 11.33 -30.90
N ARG A 109 -0.37 11.14 -29.88
CA ARG A 109 -0.77 11.03 -28.48
C ARG A 109 0.33 11.56 -27.58
N CYS A 110 -0.03 12.40 -26.61
CA CYS A 110 0.88 12.85 -25.56
C CYS A 110 0.08 12.93 -24.26
N ASP A 111 0.38 12.05 -23.31
CA ASP A 111 -0.23 12.08 -21.98
C ASP A 111 0.82 11.77 -20.91
N VAL A 112 0.56 12.22 -19.68
CA VAL A 112 1.43 11.99 -18.53
C VAL A 112 0.67 11.17 -17.52
N THR A 113 1.22 10.03 -17.13
CA THR A 113 0.72 9.21 -16.02
C THR A 113 1.59 9.46 -14.80
N GLY A 114 1.05 10.17 -13.81
CA GLY A 114 1.71 10.45 -12.54
C GLY A 114 1.31 9.45 -11.44
N LYS A 115 2.24 9.12 -10.54
CA LYS A 115 1.97 8.40 -9.29
C LYS A 115 2.77 9.03 -8.14
N VAL A 116 2.14 9.10 -6.96
CA VAL A 116 2.81 9.51 -5.72
C VAL A 116 3.14 8.24 -4.94
N LEU A 117 4.42 7.97 -4.77
CA LEU A 117 4.92 6.89 -3.94
C LEU A 117 5.30 7.45 -2.58
N MET A 118 4.82 6.82 -1.51
CA MET A 118 5.01 7.31 -0.15
C MET A 118 5.61 6.23 0.73
N LYS A 119 6.62 6.60 1.50
CA LYS A 119 7.22 5.76 2.54
C LYS A 119 7.11 6.45 3.89
N CYS A 120 6.23 5.92 4.74
CA CYS A 120 5.89 6.52 6.03
C CYS A 120 6.55 5.79 7.20
N PHE A 121 7.39 6.49 7.95
CA PHE A 121 7.93 6.06 9.23
C PHE A 121 7.33 6.92 10.33
N LEU A 122 6.02 6.77 10.58
CA LEU A 122 5.29 7.57 11.56
C LEU A 122 4.79 6.72 12.71
N SER A 123 4.80 7.27 13.92
CA SER A 123 4.31 6.61 15.13
C SER A 123 2.79 6.82 15.30
N GLY A 124 2.11 5.86 15.93
CA GLY A 124 0.66 5.92 16.22
C GLY A 124 -0.23 5.86 14.97
N MET A 125 -1.38 6.53 15.03
CA MET A 125 -2.36 6.64 13.94
C MET A 125 -2.49 8.11 13.51
N PRO A 126 -1.52 8.64 12.75
CA PRO A 126 -1.55 10.04 12.32
C PRO A 126 -2.45 10.22 11.10
N ASP A 127 -3.22 11.32 11.10
CA ASP A 127 -3.92 11.80 9.92
C ASP A 127 -2.99 12.69 9.08
N LEU A 128 -2.81 12.33 7.81
CA LEU A 128 -1.97 13.07 6.87
C LEU A 128 -2.84 13.78 5.84
N LYS A 129 -2.50 15.05 5.57
CA LYS A 129 -3.13 15.86 4.52
C LYS A 129 -2.07 16.22 3.49
N LEU A 130 -2.30 15.83 2.24
CA LEU A 130 -1.45 16.18 1.10
C LEU A 130 -2.07 17.36 0.35
N GLY A 131 -1.33 18.45 0.23
CA GLY A 131 -1.69 19.59 -0.61
C GLY A 131 -0.94 19.53 -1.93
N LEU A 132 -1.68 19.55 -3.04
CA LEU A 132 -1.15 19.70 -4.40
C LEU A 132 -1.69 20.99 -5.01
N ASN A 133 -1.00 21.52 -6.03
CA ASN A 133 -1.45 22.68 -6.79
C ASN A 133 -2.60 22.28 -7.74
N ASP A 134 -3.75 21.95 -7.17
CA ASP A 134 -4.95 21.66 -7.95
C ASP A 134 -5.61 22.98 -8.36
N LYS A 135 -5.70 23.21 -9.68
CA LYS A 135 -6.36 24.40 -10.24
C LYS A 135 -7.83 24.47 -9.78
N ILE A 136 -8.48 23.33 -9.57
CA ILE A 136 -9.87 23.24 -9.10
C ILE A 136 -10.00 23.67 -7.63
N GLY A 137 -8.97 23.44 -6.81
CA GLY A 137 -8.95 23.87 -5.40
C GLY A 137 -8.68 25.38 -5.24
N LEU A 138 -7.76 25.90 -6.06
CA LEU A 138 -7.38 27.31 -6.05
C LEU A 138 -8.52 28.22 -6.55
N GLU A 139 -9.28 27.79 -7.56
CA GLU A 139 -10.46 28.51 -8.04
C GLU A 139 -11.57 28.56 -6.97
N LYS A 140 -11.86 27.45 -6.28
CA LYS A 140 -12.85 27.42 -5.19
C LYS A 140 -12.47 28.31 -4.01
N GLU A 141 -11.19 28.37 -3.63
CA GLU A 141 -10.74 29.25 -2.54
C GLU A 141 -10.83 30.74 -2.93
N SER A 142 -10.59 31.06 -4.21
CA SER A 142 -10.76 32.42 -4.75
C SER A 142 -12.23 32.85 -4.79
N GLU A 143 -13.15 31.96 -5.16
CA GLU A 143 -14.60 32.22 -5.13
C GLU A 143 -15.11 32.42 -3.69
N ILE A 144 -14.64 31.63 -2.72
CA ILE A 144 -15.04 31.76 -1.31
C ILE A 144 -14.58 33.11 -0.73
N LYS A 145 -13.36 33.57 -1.05
CA LYS A 145 -12.86 34.88 -0.61
C LYS A 145 -13.53 36.07 -1.31
N SER A 146 -14.14 35.84 -2.48
CA SER A 146 -14.86 36.88 -3.24
C SER A 146 -16.31 37.10 -2.78
N ARG A 147 -16.87 36.21 -1.94
CA ARG A 147 -18.22 36.39 -1.40
C ARG A 147 -18.19 37.46 -0.30
N PRO A 148 -18.90 38.59 -0.44
CA PRO A 148 -19.00 39.55 0.64
C PRO A 148 -19.72 38.90 1.81
N THR A 149 -19.10 38.95 2.99
CA THR A 149 -19.78 38.68 4.27
C THR A 149 -20.96 39.63 4.39
N LYS A 150 -22.18 39.07 4.37
CA LYS A 150 -23.37 39.75 4.84
C LYS A 150 -23.34 39.83 6.36
#